data_AF-A0A5R9L4H6-F1
#
_entry.id   AF-A0A5R9L4H6-F1
#
_cell.length_a   1.000
_cell.length_b   1.000
_cell.length_c   1.000
_cell.angle_alpha   90.00
_cell.angle_beta   90.00
_cell.angle_gamma   90.00
#
_symmetry.space_group_name_H-M   'P 1'
#
loop_
_entity.id
_entity.type
_entity.pdbx_description
1 polymer ?
#
loop_
_entity_poly.entity_id
_entity_poly.type
_entity_poly.pdbx_seq_one_letter_code
_entity_poly.pdbx_strand_id
1 'polypeptide(L)'
;MTFLSVLAALLGCGSSSKKISEGKSASGPFEIRWEVYSSRSGAWFNNGGDFDARQLTSYFSVYYKGKIIEIPQKDKTTSFFWQALFLKDAPQPAVLVAMHSTYLIMEENGAPKITPVHLQDGDFASFQWIDSDKGQPGEIKTVYLGDHSKETRSLRGGRYLMVNKRMIVDARTLEIYPLAVNTSDRVHELDGYNAGSSGILQVSPGGNQLVLIGSRQKTENRLVMEYGLVVIEFKQNKSYVEPFDRTDFRLASVWDATPEWINTYFKWGVTPHEEILFKRTFDKLPPWHGWFVRDVFSNEINGYELKPVKKSMMAAFLGFLVQNYPITEIKREENTDFGTIHISLKVDGQRISFSHRMESKAINVGVGTGKINVAELGRKFNIELAKGKYFEHYDRFD
;
A
#
# COMPACT_ATOMS: atom_id res chain seq x y z
N MET A 1 -5.39 13.89 42.17
CA MET A 1 -3.99 14.34 42.25
C MET A 1 -3.46 14.46 40.83
N THR A 2 -3.09 15.70 40.45
CA THR A 2 -2.09 16.09 39.42
C THR A 2 -2.16 15.37 38.05
N PHE A 3 -2.76 15.92 36.98
CA PHE A 3 -2.33 17.09 36.18
C PHE A 3 -0.80 17.27 36.11
N LEU A 4 -0.17 16.79 35.03
CA LEU A 4 0.92 17.42 34.23
C LEU A 4 1.56 16.38 33.30
N SER A 5 1.21 16.37 32.00
CA SER A 5 2.05 15.73 30.97
C SER A 5 1.91 16.31 29.55
N VAL A 6 0.96 17.22 29.28
CA VAL A 6 0.67 17.68 27.91
C VAL A 6 1.12 19.13 27.64
N LEU A 7 1.82 19.78 28.58
CA LEU A 7 2.28 21.17 28.41
C LEU A 7 3.80 21.38 28.53
N ALA A 8 4.61 20.35 28.26
CA ALA A 8 6.07 20.43 28.31
C ALA A 8 6.75 20.35 26.92
N ALA A 9 6.03 20.65 25.84
CA ALA A 9 6.61 20.75 24.48
C ALA A 9 6.59 22.17 23.90
N LEU A 10 6.09 23.17 24.64
CA LEU A 10 5.98 24.55 24.13
C LEU A 10 6.93 25.57 24.75
N LEU A 11 7.69 25.25 25.81
CA LEU A 11 8.66 26.19 26.42
C LEU A 11 9.87 25.46 27.01
N GLY A 12 10.64 24.77 26.16
CA GLY A 12 11.94 24.21 26.50
C GLY A 12 13.02 24.74 25.56
N CYS A 13 13.71 25.82 25.95
CA CYS A 13 14.94 26.29 25.31
C CYS A 13 15.97 25.16 25.23
N GLY A 14 16.40 24.80 24.01
CA GLY A 14 17.52 23.89 23.80
C GLY A 14 17.37 22.79 22.75
N SER A 15 16.44 22.88 21.80
CA SER A 15 16.56 22.13 20.53
C SER A 15 16.11 23.01 19.38
N SER A 16 17.08 23.51 18.61
CA SER A 16 16.87 24.52 17.58
C SER A 16 16.21 23.91 16.34
N SER A 17 14.88 23.94 16.27
CA SER A 17 14.19 23.89 14.98
C SER A 17 14.52 25.19 14.24
N LYS A 18 15.31 25.08 13.18
CA LYS A 18 15.69 26.24 12.35
C LYS A 18 14.87 26.20 11.07
N LYS A 19 14.16 27.29 10.77
CA LYS A 19 13.57 27.49 9.44
C LYS A 19 14.70 27.60 8.42
N ILE A 20 14.70 26.72 7.42
CA ILE A 20 15.76 26.64 6.41
C ILE A 20 15.30 27.13 5.03
N SER A 21 14.01 27.05 4.72
CA SER A 21 13.45 27.56 3.48
C SER A 21 11.96 27.83 3.60
N GLU A 22 11.44 28.60 2.65
CA GLU A 22 10.01 28.84 2.48
C GLU A 22 9.68 28.88 0.99
N GLY A 23 8.39 28.78 0.68
CA GLY A 23 7.91 28.96 -0.67
C GLY A 23 6.41 29.13 -0.73
N LYS A 24 5.92 29.38 -1.94
CA LYS A 24 4.50 29.62 -2.20
C LYS A 24 4.09 29.21 -3.60
N SER A 25 2.82 28.87 -3.74
CA SER A 25 2.17 28.58 -5.03
C SER A 25 0.73 29.06 -4.98
N ALA A 26 0.25 29.66 -6.07
CA ALA A 26 -1.08 30.26 -6.13
C ALA A 26 -1.95 29.63 -7.22
N SER A 27 -3.26 29.63 -6.99
CA SER A 27 -4.27 29.22 -7.97
C SER A 27 -5.57 29.97 -7.66
N GLY A 28 -5.92 30.94 -8.52
CA GLY A 28 -7.06 31.82 -8.29
C GLY A 28 -6.90 32.64 -6.99
N PRO A 29 -7.92 32.68 -6.10
CA PRO A 29 -7.88 33.47 -4.87
C PRO A 29 -7.07 32.80 -3.74
N PHE A 30 -6.61 31.57 -3.96
CA PHE A 30 -5.90 30.76 -2.97
C PHE A 30 -4.38 30.77 -3.19
N GLU A 31 -3.63 30.82 -2.11
CA GLU A 31 -2.18 30.64 -2.07
C GLU A 31 -1.82 29.57 -1.04
N ILE A 32 -1.10 28.53 -1.45
CA ILE A 32 -0.44 27.60 -0.54
C ILE A 32 0.94 28.17 -0.23
N ARG A 33 1.25 28.36 1.05
CA ARG A 33 2.59 28.69 1.53
C ARG A 33 3.17 27.50 2.29
N TRP A 34 4.49 27.39 2.31
CA TRP A 34 5.16 26.38 3.13
C TRP A 34 6.44 26.91 3.75
N GLU A 35 6.79 26.29 4.86
CA GLU A 35 8.01 26.53 5.59
C GLU A 35 8.67 25.18 5.88
N VAL A 36 9.98 25.09 5.69
CA VAL A 36 10.78 23.90 5.99
C VAL A 36 11.62 24.16 7.21
N TYR A 37 11.52 23.26 8.18
CA TYR A 37 12.29 23.29 9.41
C TYR A 37 13.27 22.13 9.43
N SER A 38 14.49 22.42 9.89
CA SER A 38 15.45 21.39 10.29
C SER A 38 15.36 21.21 11.80
N SER A 39 14.99 20.02 12.25
CA SER A 39 14.98 19.62 13.66
C SER A 39 15.93 18.44 13.87
N ARG A 40 16.32 18.19 15.13
CA ARG A 40 16.98 16.94 15.48
C ARG A 40 16.00 15.79 15.27
N SER A 41 16.44 14.74 14.59
CA SER A 41 15.67 13.52 14.43
C SER A 41 15.62 12.81 15.78
N GLY A 42 14.42 12.65 16.34
CA GLY A 42 14.21 11.90 17.59
C GLY A 42 14.36 10.38 17.43
N ALA A 43 14.60 9.90 16.22
CA ALA A 43 14.58 8.48 15.87
C ALA A 43 15.99 7.85 15.88
N TRP A 44 16.63 7.81 17.05
CA TRP A 44 17.97 7.24 17.26
C TRP A 44 18.20 5.91 16.54
N PHE A 45 17.31 4.94 16.76
CA PHE A 45 17.42 3.59 16.20
C PHE A 45 17.29 3.56 14.67
N ASN A 46 16.58 4.53 14.08
CA ASN A 46 16.37 4.60 12.63
C ASN A 46 17.49 5.37 11.91
N ASN A 47 18.34 6.10 12.64
CA ASN A 47 19.44 6.89 12.07
C ASN A 47 20.81 6.22 12.27
N GLY A 48 20.86 4.91 12.57
CA GLY A 48 22.13 4.20 12.77
C GLY A 48 22.94 4.68 13.99
N GLY A 49 22.29 5.32 14.97
CA GLY A 49 22.98 5.84 16.15
C GLY A 49 23.67 7.19 15.94
N ASP A 50 23.17 8.04 15.04
CA ASP A 50 23.62 9.44 14.95
C ASP A 50 22.74 10.36 15.82
N PHE A 51 23.36 10.96 16.85
CA PHE A 51 22.71 11.91 17.78
C PHE A 51 22.44 13.28 17.16
N ASP A 52 23.16 13.63 16.10
CA ASP A 52 23.02 14.91 15.40
C ASP A 52 22.27 14.78 14.08
N ALA A 53 21.76 13.58 13.76
CA ALA A 53 20.89 13.35 12.62
C ALA A 53 19.77 14.38 12.58
N ARG A 54 19.67 15.08 11.45
CA ARG A 54 18.66 16.11 11.22
C ARG A 54 17.54 15.56 10.34
N GLN A 55 16.31 15.88 10.71
CA GLN A 55 15.15 15.67 9.86
C GLN A 55 14.68 17.01 9.30
N LEU A 56 14.29 17.00 8.03
CA LEU A 56 13.62 18.13 7.40
C LEU A 56 12.12 17.86 7.40
N THR A 57 11.36 18.87 7.80
CA THR A 57 9.90 18.81 7.87
C THR A 57 9.32 20.07 7.25
N SER A 58 8.42 19.89 6.28
CA SER A 58 7.66 20.98 5.68
C SER A 58 6.27 21.09 6.31
N TYR A 59 5.85 22.31 6.62
CA TYR A 59 4.49 22.64 7.04
C TYR A 59 3.84 23.56 6.02
N PHE A 60 2.61 23.24 5.62
CA PHE A 60 1.85 23.97 4.61
C PHE A 60 0.70 24.74 5.25
N SER A 61 0.44 25.94 4.78
CA SER A 61 -0.71 26.77 5.17
C SER A 61 -1.40 27.31 3.92
N VAL A 62 -2.71 27.55 4.02
CA VAL A 62 -3.53 28.05 2.91
C VAL A 62 -4.01 29.45 3.23
N TYR A 63 -3.87 30.36 2.26
CA TYR A 63 -4.32 31.73 2.33
C TYR A 63 -5.43 31.97 1.30
N TYR A 64 -6.44 32.74 1.68
CA TYR A 64 -7.46 33.27 0.80
C TYR A 64 -7.36 34.80 0.75
N LYS A 65 -7.10 35.37 -0.43
CA LYS A 65 -6.92 36.82 -0.61
C LYS A 65 -5.96 37.45 0.42
N GLY A 66 -4.85 36.74 0.70
CA GLY A 66 -3.79 37.18 1.62
C GLY A 66 -4.04 36.91 3.11
N LYS A 67 -5.21 36.38 3.51
CA LYS A 67 -5.51 35.99 4.90
C LYS A 67 -5.39 34.48 5.08
N ILE A 68 -4.73 34.04 6.16
CA ILE A 68 -4.61 32.62 6.48
C ILE A 68 -5.98 32.01 6.77
N ILE A 69 -6.21 30.80 6.27
CA ILE A 69 -7.41 30.03 6.56
C ILE A 69 -7.14 29.16 7.78
N GLU A 70 -8.00 29.28 8.79
CA GLU A 70 -7.97 28.46 9.99
C GLU A 70 -9.12 27.45 9.93
N ILE A 71 -8.82 26.18 10.17
CA ILE A 71 -9.81 25.11 10.22
C ILE A 71 -10.16 24.85 11.69
N PRO A 72 -11.44 25.01 12.09
CA PRO A 72 -11.87 24.63 13.42
C PRO A 72 -11.86 23.10 13.55
N GLN A 73 -11.22 22.60 14.61
CA GLN A 73 -11.31 21.24 15.12
C GLN A 73 -12.00 21.29 16.49
N LYS A 74 -12.44 20.14 17.04
CA LYS A 74 -13.24 20.06 18.27
C LYS A 74 -12.79 21.03 19.38
N ASP A 75 -11.49 21.03 19.69
CA ASP A 75 -10.94 21.79 20.82
C ASP A 75 -9.83 22.79 20.42
N LYS A 76 -9.55 22.95 19.12
CA LYS A 76 -8.44 23.78 18.62
C LYS A 76 -8.66 24.23 17.18
N THR A 77 -8.01 25.32 16.77
CA THR A 77 -7.88 25.67 15.35
C THR A 77 -6.55 25.15 14.81
N THR A 78 -6.52 24.77 13.54
CA THR A 78 -5.28 24.48 12.82
C THR A 78 -5.19 25.28 11.54
N SER A 79 -3.99 25.79 11.27
CA SER A 79 -3.65 26.51 10.04
C SER A 79 -2.44 25.90 9.32
N PHE A 80 -1.89 24.80 9.87
CA PHE A 80 -0.74 24.08 9.33
C PHE A 80 -1.09 22.63 9.03
N PHE A 81 -0.61 22.13 7.90
CA PHE A 81 -0.89 20.81 7.36
C PHE A 81 0.41 20.16 6.87
N TRP A 82 0.44 18.83 6.81
CA TRP A 82 1.57 18.10 6.22
C TRP A 82 1.52 18.11 4.70
N GLN A 83 0.32 18.25 4.12
CA GLN A 83 0.13 18.47 2.69
C GLN A 83 -0.96 19.51 2.42
N ALA A 84 -0.74 20.33 1.40
CA ALA A 84 -1.74 21.16 0.76
C ALA A 84 -1.53 21.10 -0.75
N LEU A 85 -2.61 20.80 -1.49
CA LEU A 85 -2.58 20.52 -2.93
C LEU A 85 -3.77 21.18 -3.63
N PHE A 86 -3.52 21.88 -4.74
CA PHE A 86 -4.57 22.35 -5.64
C PHE A 86 -5.17 21.19 -6.43
N LEU A 87 -6.49 21.04 -6.40
CA LEU A 87 -7.21 20.14 -7.32
C LEU A 87 -7.32 20.83 -8.67
N LYS A 88 -6.45 20.48 -9.62
CA LYS A 88 -6.37 21.22 -10.89
C LYS A 88 -7.48 20.90 -11.88
N ASP A 89 -8.13 19.75 -11.72
CA ASP A 89 -9.23 19.29 -12.56
C ASP A 89 -10.61 19.71 -12.01
N ALA A 90 -10.60 20.53 -10.95
CA ALA A 90 -11.81 21.09 -10.36
C ALA A 90 -12.40 22.23 -11.20
N PRO A 91 -13.73 22.40 -11.20
CA PRO A 91 -14.41 23.44 -11.98
C PRO A 91 -14.08 24.86 -11.48
N GLN A 92 -13.59 24.96 -10.25
CA GLN A 92 -13.16 26.20 -9.62
C GLN A 92 -11.91 25.96 -8.77
N PRO A 93 -11.13 27.00 -8.42
CA PRO A 93 -9.99 26.86 -7.53
C PRO A 93 -10.39 26.15 -6.23
N ALA A 94 -9.77 25.00 -5.99
CA ALA A 94 -10.01 24.18 -4.80
C ALA A 94 -8.68 23.66 -4.25
N VAL A 95 -8.58 23.60 -2.93
CA VAL A 95 -7.41 23.13 -2.20
C VAL A 95 -7.81 21.97 -1.31
N LEU A 96 -7.12 20.85 -1.44
CA LEU A 96 -7.18 19.75 -0.50
C LEU A 96 -6.05 19.93 0.51
N VAL A 97 -6.39 19.95 1.81
CA VAL A 97 -5.40 20.00 2.90
C VAL A 97 -5.51 18.77 3.76
N ALA A 98 -4.36 18.24 4.20
CA ALA A 98 -4.33 16.99 4.93
C ALA A 98 -3.19 16.88 5.96
N MET A 99 -3.53 16.17 7.03
CA MET A 99 -2.64 15.67 8.08
C MET A 99 -3.13 14.26 8.46
N HIS A 100 -3.79 14.10 9.61
CA HIS A 100 -4.66 12.97 9.90
C HIS A 100 -6.01 13.11 9.21
N SER A 101 -6.71 14.22 9.47
CA SER A 101 -7.97 14.58 8.80
C SER A 101 -7.71 15.29 7.47
N THR A 102 -8.68 15.21 6.57
CA THR A 102 -8.65 15.83 5.24
C THR A 102 -9.81 16.80 5.06
N TYR A 103 -9.52 17.97 4.52
CA TYR A 103 -10.51 19.02 4.26
C TYR A 103 -10.38 19.54 2.82
N LEU A 104 -11.53 19.87 2.24
CA LEU A 104 -11.65 20.55 0.95
C LEU A 104 -11.96 22.02 1.19
N ILE A 105 -11.16 22.90 0.62
CA ILE A 105 -11.32 24.36 0.69
C ILE A 105 -11.63 24.88 -0.70
N MET A 106 -12.72 25.62 -0.85
CA MET A 106 -13.14 26.22 -2.13
C MET A 106 -13.74 27.60 -1.90
N GLU A 107 -13.92 28.38 -2.97
CA GLU A 107 -14.67 29.63 -2.88
C GLU A 107 -16.17 29.33 -3.04
N GLU A 108 -17.00 29.88 -2.16
CA GLU A 108 -18.46 29.90 -2.29
C GLU A 108 -18.93 31.31 -1.91
N ASN A 109 -19.70 31.96 -2.79
CA ASN A 109 -20.23 33.31 -2.58
C ASN A 109 -19.15 34.35 -2.18
N GLY A 110 -17.94 34.27 -2.75
CA GLY A 110 -16.85 35.20 -2.49
C GLY A 110 -16.14 35.02 -1.14
N ALA A 111 -16.39 33.91 -0.43
CA ALA A 111 -15.74 33.54 0.82
C ALA A 111 -15.16 32.12 0.76
N PRO A 112 -14.14 31.78 1.58
CA PRO A 112 -13.64 30.42 1.64
C PRO A 112 -14.64 29.52 2.39
N LYS A 113 -15.06 28.43 1.75
CA LYS A 113 -15.83 27.34 2.34
C LYS A 113 -14.92 26.17 2.64
N ILE A 114 -14.97 25.69 3.87
CA ILE A 114 -14.21 24.54 4.36
C ILE A 114 -15.18 23.40 4.56
N THR A 115 -14.97 22.30 3.84
CA THR A 115 -15.79 21.09 3.91
C THR A 115 -14.92 19.94 4.41
N PRO A 116 -15.23 19.33 5.57
CA PRO A 116 -14.59 18.09 5.99
C PRO A 116 -14.79 17.01 4.94
N VAL A 117 -13.70 16.41 4.45
CA VAL A 117 -13.79 15.23 3.57
C VAL A 117 -13.84 13.98 4.43
N HIS A 118 -12.84 13.79 5.27
CA HIS A 118 -12.81 12.69 6.24
C HIS A 118 -12.10 13.16 7.52
N LEU A 119 -12.72 12.90 8.67
CA LEU A 119 -12.19 13.24 9.99
C LEU A 119 -11.69 11.97 10.69
N GLN A 120 -10.44 11.98 11.14
CA GLN A 120 -9.83 10.87 11.88
C GLN A 120 -8.72 11.37 12.82
N ASP A 121 -8.51 10.64 13.92
CA ASP A 121 -7.63 11.05 15.02
C ASP A 121 -6.32 10.21 15.13
N GLY A 122 -6.15 9.13 14.36
CA GLY A 122 -5.04 8.19 14.58
C GLY A 122 -4.25 7.73 13.34
N ASP A 123 -4.84 7.75 12.14
CA ASP A 123 -4.16 7.29 10.93
C ASP A 123 -3.68 8.47 10.06
N PHE A 124 -2.76 8.22 9.16
CA PHE A 124 -2.31 9.18 8.16
C PHE A 124 -3.39 9.38 7.09
N ALA A 125 -3.52 10.61 6.59
CA ALA A 125 -4.33 10.82 5.39
C ALA A 125 -3.70 10.08 4.21
N SER A 126 -4.53 9.61 3.28
CA SER A 126 -4.06 8.98 2.04
C SER A 126 -4.96 9.32 0.86
N PHE A 127 -4.36 9.31 -0.32
CA PHE A 127 -5.00 9.64 -1.58
C PHE A 127 -4.76 8.56 -2.62
N GLN A 128 -5.77 8.23 -3.41
CA GLN A 128 -5.61 7.38 -4.59
C GLN A 128 -6.53 7.89 -5.69
N TRP A 129 -5.98 8.19 -6.86
CA TRP A 129 -6.82 8.40 -8.04
C TRP A 129 -7.41 7.07 -8.46
N ILE A 130 -8.74 7.01 -8.58
CA ILE A 130 -9.48 5.80 -8.92
C ILE A 130 -9.41 5.53 -10.43
N ASP A 131 -9.44 6.60 -11.23
CA ASP A 131 -9.54 6.58 -12.69
C ASP A 131 -8.34 7.30 -13.34
N SER A 132 -7.14 6.84 -12.98
CA SER A 132 -5.87 7.32 -13.52
C SER A 132 -5.62 6.76 -14.92
N ASP A 133 -4.39 6.33 -15.20
CA ASP A 133 -4.00 5.84 -16.52
C ASP A 133 -4.96 4.75 -17.02
N LYS A 134 -5.54 5.01 -18.20
CA LYS A 134 -6.52 4.14 -18.87
C LYS A 134 -7.76 3.82 -18.01
N GLY A 135 -8.13 4.72 -17.10
CA GLY A 135 -9.31 4.57 -16.23
C GLY A 135 -9.12 3.54 -15.12
N GLN A 136 -7.88 3.21 -14.77
CA GLN A 136 -7.55 2.30 -13.67
C GLN A 136 -6.92 3.04 -12.48
N PRO A 137 -6.95 2.46 -11.27
CA PRO A 137 -6.44 3.13 -10.08
C PRO A 137 -4.94 3.41 -10.17
N GLY A 138 -4.53 4.58 -9.71
CA GLY A 138 -3.14 4.94 -9.51
C GLY A 138 -2.58 4.43 -8.18
N GLU A 139 -1.33 4.78 -7.90
CA GLU A 139 -0.69 4.50 -6.61
C GLU A 139 -1.36 5.23 -5.45
N ILE A 140 -1.33 4.61 -4.27
CA ILE A 140 -1.77 5.25 -3.03
C ILE A 140 -0.65 6.16 -2.52
N LYS A 141 -0.96 7.44 -2.33
CA LYS A 141 -0.08 8.41 -1.68
C LYS A 141 -0.51 8.62 -0.23
N THR A 142 0.31 8.21 0.71
CA THR A 142 0.10 8.49 2.14
C THR A 142 0.78 9.79 2.54
N VAL A 143 0.12 10.58 3.39
CA VAL A 143 0.60 11.86 3.91
C VAL A 143 1.38 11.62 5.18
N TYR A 144 2.70 11.61 5.09
CA TYR A 144 3.60 11.48 6.25
C TYR A 144 4.20 12.82 6.66
N LEU A 145 4.79 12.85 7.84
CA LEU A 145 5.63 13.95 8.29
C LEU A 145 7.00 13.87 7.60
N GLY A 146 7.34 14.89 6.80
CA GLY A 146 8.61 14.98 6.08
C GLY A 146 8.75 16.28 5.29
N ASP A 147 9.84 16.42 4.54
CA ASP A 147 10.03 17.55 3.62
C ASP A 147 9.42 17.23 2.25
N HIS A 148 8.27 17.83 2.00
CA HIS A 148 7.54 17.75 0.74
C HIS A 148 7.59 19.07 -0.05
N SER A 149 8.46 20.01 0.34
CA SER A 149 8.52 21.36 -0.25
C SER A 149 8.86 21.37 -1.74
N LYS A 150 9.58 20.35 -2.22
CA LYS A 150 9.99 20.20 -3.63
C LYS A 150 8.94 19.50 -4.50
N GLU A 151 7.94 18.86 -3.89
CA GLU A 151 6.87 18.20 -4.64
C GLU A 151 5.91 19.23 -5.23
N THR A 152 5.30 18.90 -6.37
CA THR A 152 4.25 19.72 -6.99
C THR A 152 3.11 20.00 -6.02
N ARG A 153 2.62 21.24 -6.01
CA ARG A 153 1.44 21.67 -5.23
C ARG A 153 0.11 21.41 -5.96
N SER A 154 0.13 20.57 -6.98
CA SER A 154 -1.04 20.23 -7.78
C SER A 154 -1.31 18.74 -7.70
N LEU A 155 -2.56 18.37 -7.44
CA LEU A 155 -3.05 17.00 -7.55
C LEU A 155 -3.83 16.89 -8.87
N ARG A 156 -3.42 15.91 -9.69
CA ARG A 156 -3.98 15.56 -11.00
C ARG A 156 -3.88 14.06 -11.18
N GLY A 157 -4.78 13.49 -11.96
CA GLY A 157 -4.72 12.06 -12.29
C GLY A 157 -6.07 11.37 -12.43
N GLY A 158 -7.19 12.07 -12.56
CA GLY A 158 -8.48 11.43 -12.75
C GLY A 158 -9.64 12.35 -12.40
N ARG A 159 -10.87 11.82 -12.44
CA ARG A 159 -12.06 12.47 -11.91
C ARG A 159 -12.30 12.12 -10.45
N TYR A 160 -12.08 10.87 -10.06
CA TYR A 160 -12.47 10.36 -8.75
C TYR A 160 -11.24 10.15 -7.88
N LEU A 161 -11.17 10.88 -6.76
CA LEU A 161 -10.09 10.79 -5.79
C LEU A 161 -10.58 10.09 -4.53
N MET A 162 -10.07 8.88 -4.26
CA MET A 162 -10.27 8.24 -2.97
C MET A 162 -9.44 8.93 -1.90
N VAL A 163 -10.07 9.25 -0.77
CA VAL A 163 -9.47 9.85 0.41
C VAL A 163 -9.64 8.91 1.59
N ASN A 164 -8.50 8.59 2.23
CA ASN A 164 -8.38 7.77 3.45
C ASN A 164 -9.07 6.40 3.34
N LYS A 165 -9.26 5.86 2.13
CA LYS A 165 -10.01 4.60 1.86
C LYS A 165 -11.47 4.63 2.32
N ARG A 166 -12.05 5.83 2.50
CA ARG A 166 -13.36 6.03 3.14
C ARG A 166 -14.29 6.93 2.36
N MET A 167 -13.73 7.85 1.59
CA MET A 167 -14.48 8.89 0.89
C MET A 167 -13.97 8.98 -0.53
N ILE A 168 -14.84 9.34 -1.46
CA ILE A 168 -14.49 9.61 -2.85
C ILE A 168 -14.90 11.04 -3.16
N VAL A 169 -13.94 11.84 -3.60
CA VAL A 169 -14.18 13.20 -4.08
C VAL A 169 -14.28 13.15 -5.59
N ASP A 170 -15.42 13.55 -6.15
CA ASP A 170 -15.54 13.82 -7.59
C ASP A 170 -14.91 15.18 -7.86
N ALA A 171 -13.71 15.21 -8.43
CA ALA A 171 -12.97 16.44 -8.67
C ALA A 171 -13.76 17.42 -9.57
N ARG A 172 -14.62 16.93 -10.46
CA ARG A 172 -15.36 17.79 -11.41
C ARG A 172 -16.60 18.44 -10.81
N THR A 173 -17.21 17.82 -9.81
CA THR A 173 -18.41 18.37 -9.13
C THR A 173 -18.12 18.85 -7.72
N LEU A 174 -16.97 18.46 -7.16
CA LEU A 174 -16.57 18.62 -5.76
C LEU A 174 -17.51 17.93 -4.76
N GLU A 175 -18.35 17.01 -5.25
CA GLU A 175 -19.18 16.16 -4.41
C GLU A 175 -18.34 15.09 -3.70
N ILE A 176 -18.81 14.69 -2.52
CA ILE A 176 -18.13 13.75 -1.66
C ILE A 176 -19.06 12.56 -1.42
N TYR A 177 -18.60 11.38 -1.81
CA TYR A 177 -19.34 10.12 -1.68
C TYR A 177 -18.69 9.27 -0.56
N PRO A 178 -19.44 8.89 0.49
CA PRO A 178 -18.92 7.95 1.47
C PRO A 178 -18.80 6.56 0.85
N LEU A 179 -17.74 5.84 1.21
CA LEU A 179 -17.48 4.46 0.79
C LEU A 179 -17.54 3.57 2.03
N ALA A 180 -18.63 2.81 2.16
CA ALA A 180 -18.79 1.84 3.24
C ALA A 180 -17.95 0.59 2.93
N VAL A 181 -16.68 0.56 3.35
CA VAL A 181 -15.79 -0.60 3.10
C VAL A 181 -15.75 -1.60 4.26
N ASN A 182 -15.82 -1.12 5.50
CA ASN A 182 -15.66 -1.98 6.69
C ASN A 182 -16.53 -1.54 7.89
N THR A 183 -17.67 -0.89 7.63
CA THR A 183 -18.68 -0.69 8.69
C THR A 183 -19.18 -2.05 9.16
N SER A 184 -19.61 -2.16 10.42
CA SER A 184 -20.13 -3.42 10.97
C SER A 184 -21.25 -4.00 10.10
N ASP A 185 -22.18 -3.14 9.66
CA ASP A 185 -23.29 -3.53 8.78
C ASP A 185 -22.80 -4.05 7.43
N ARG A 186 -21.82 -3.37 6.81
CA ARG A 186 -21.24 -3.82 5.54
C ARG A 186 -20.52 -5.15 5.67
N VAL A 187 -19.73 -5.33 6.72
CA VAL A 187 -19.02 -6.59 6.95
C VAL A 187 -20.03 -7.71 7.14
N HIS A 188 -21.14 -7.47 7.82
CA HIS A 188 -22.22 -8.45 7.96
C HIS A 188 -22.93 -8.75 6.62
N GLU A 189 -23.27 -7.73 5.83
CA GLU A 189 -23.84 -7.86 4.48
C GLU A 189 -22.95 -8.68 3.53
N LEU A 190 -21.63 -8.55 3.69
CA LEU A 190 -20.62 -9.26 2.91
C LEU A 190 -20.17 -10.56 3.58
N ASP A 191 -20.99 -11.18 4.42
CA ASP A 191 -20.71 -12.48 5.04
C ASP A 191 -19.34 -12.52 5.75
N GLY A 192 -18.99 -11.43 6.45
CA GLY A 192 -17.75 -11.29 7.21
C GLY A 192 -16.52 -10.80 6.43
N TYR A 193 -16.59 -10.67 5.10
CA TYR A 193 -15.45 -10.17 4.32
C TYR A 193 -15.17 -8.68 4.62
N ASN A 194 -13.93 -8.39 5.03
CA ASN A 194 -13.47 -7.05 5.35
C ASN A 194 -12.34 -6.63 4.40
N ALA A 195 -12.54 -5.52 3.68
CA ALA A 195 -11.57 -4.94 2.74
C ALA A 195 -10.97 -3.60 3.21
N GLY A 196 -11.14 -3.24 4.49
CA GLY A 196 -10.79 -1.92 5.01
C GLY A 196 -9.30 -1.55 4.96
N SER A 197 -8.41 -2.54 4.86
CA SER A 197 -6.97 -2.30 4.68
C SER A 197 -6.57 -2.13 3.22
N SER A 198 -7.44 -2.46 2.27
CA SER A 198 -7.15 -2.49 0.84
C SER A 198 -7.20 -1.11 0.19
N GLY A 199 -6.40 -0.91 -0.86
CA GLY A 199 -6.64 0.15 -1.83
C GLY A 199 -7.64 -0.30 -2.89
N ILE A 200 -8.00 0.59 -3.82
CA ILE A 200 -8.71 0.16 -5.02
C ILE A 200 -7.69 -0.48 -5.95
N LEU A 201 -7.96 -1.73 -6.35
CA LEU A 201 -7.08 -2.52 -7.22
C LEU A 201 -7.54 -2.47 -8.69
N GLN A 202 -8.83 -2.28 -8.94
CA GLN A 202 -9.38 -2.19 -10.30
C GLN A 202 -10.68 -1.41 -10.30
N VAL A 203 -11.03 -0.84 -11.47
CA VAL A 203 -12.35 -0.24 -11.73
C VAL A 203 -13.06 -0.99 -12.85
N SER A 204 -14.39 -1.11 -12.75
CA SER A 204 -15.23 -1.69 -13.82
C SER A 204 -15.14 -0.90 -15.13
N PRO A 205 -15.44 -1.52 -16.29
CA PRO A 205 -15.46 -0.83 -17.57
C PRO A 205 -16.35 0.42 -17.60
N GLY A 206 -17.48 0.40 -16.90
CA GLY A 206 -18.40 1.54 -16.74
C GLY A 206 -17.91 2.63 -15.79
N GLY A 207 -16.81 2.41 -15.06
CA GLY A 207 -16.19 3.43 -14.21
C GLY A 207 -16.90 3.67 -12.87
N ASN A 208 -17.81 2.80 -12.45
CA ASN A 208 -18.65 2.99 -11.27
C ASN A 208 -18.48 1.92 -10.18
N GLN A 209 -17.90 0.76 -10.48
CA GLN A 209 -17.60 -0.26 -9.48
C GLN A 209 -16.10 -0.33 -9.19
N LEU A 210 -15.79 -0.43 -7.91
CA LEU A 210 -14.44 -0.49 -7.37
C LEU A 210 -14.15 -1.89 -6.85
N VAL A 211 -12.99 -2.44 -7.20
CA VAL A 211 -12.55 -3.76 -6.73
C VAL A 211 -11.50 -3.58 -5.64
N LEU A 212 -11.78 -4.16 -4.48
CA LEU A 212 -10.87 -4.24 -3.34
C LEU A 212 -10.61 -5.70 -3.00
N ILE A 213 -9.48 -6.01 -2.37
CA ILE A 213 -9.25 -7.33 -1.79
C ILE A 213 -9.68 -7.35 -0.33
N GLY A 214 -10.56 -8.29 0.01
CA GLY A 214 -11.04 -8.53 1.35
C GLY A 214 -10.62 -9.90 1.87
N SER A 215 -10.72 -10.04 3.19
CA SER A 215 -10.55 -11.33 3.84
C SER A 215 -11.50 -11.48 5.03
N ARG A 216 -11.77 -12.72 5.42
CA ARG A 216 -12.50 -13.06 6.64
C ARG A 216 -11.85 -14.25 7.33
N GLN A 217 -12.13 -14.43 8.61
CA GLN A 217 -11.77 -15.66 9.32
C GLN A 217 -12.76 -16.77 8.95
N LYS A 218 -12.30 -18.02 8.77
CA LYS A 218 -13.20 -19.17 8.65
C LYS A 218 -13.99 -19.36 9.94
N THR A 219 -15.27 -19.69 9.79
CA THR A 219 -16.17 -19.93 10.93
C THR A 219 -15.69 -21.11 11.78
N GLU A 220 -15.21 -22.18 11.12
CA GLU A 220 -14.77 -23.42 11.77
C GLU A 220 -13.34 -23.31 12.33
N ASN A 221 -12.50 -22.44 11.78
CA ASN A 221 -11.12 -22.23 12.23
C ASN A 221 -10.68 -20.78 12.03
N ARG A 222 -10.73 -19.99 13.11
CA ARG A 222 -10.41 -18.55 13.08
C ARG A 222 -8.94 -18.23 12.78
N LEU A 223 -8.05 -19.22 12.79
CA LEU A 223 -6.64 -19.06 12.39
C LEU A 223 -6.47 -19.07 10.87
N VAL A 224 -7.48 -19.52 10.14
CA VAL A 224 -7.48 -19.60 8.68
C VAL A 224 -8.30 -18.45 8.10
N MET A 225 -7.76 -17.83 7.06
CA MET A 225 -8.40 -16.72 6.36
C MET A 225 -8.99 -17.21 5.03
N GLU A 226 -10.19 -16.74 4.71
CA GLU A 226 -10.78 -16.79 3.37
C GLU A 226 -10.65 -15.44 2.70
N TYR A 227 -10.55 -15.47 1.37
CA TYR A 227 -10.26 -14.29 0.56
C TYR A 227 -11.35 -14.09 -0.49
N GLY A 228 -11.63 -12.82 -0.78
CA GLY A 228 -12.64 -12.45 -1.75
C GLY A 228 -12.33 -11.10 -2.35
N LEU A 229 -12.75 -10.89 -3.59
CA LEU A 229 -12.79 -9.57 -4.18
C LEU A 229 -14.09 -8.90 -3.76
N VAL A 230 -13.98 -7.83 -2.99
CA VAL A 230 -15.11 -6.99 -2.59
C VAL A 230 -15.32 -5.95 -3.67
N VAL A 231 -16.49 -5.96 -4.29
CA VAL A 231 -16.86 -5.04 -5.36
C VAL A 231 -17.89 -4.06 -4.84
N ILE A 232 -17.64 -2.75 -5.00
CA ILE A 232 -18.52 -1.69 -4.49
C ILE A 232 -18.86 -0.73 -5.63
N GLU A 233 -20.14 -0.60 -5.96
CA GLU A 233 -20.66 0.52 -6.75
C GLU A 233 -20.75 1.74 -5.83
N PHE A 234 -19.89 2.72 -6.04
CA PHE A 234 -19.62 3.71 -4.99
C PHE A 234 -20.66 4.82 -4.88
N LYS A 235 -21.51 5.05 -5.89
CA LYS A 235 -22.54 6.11 -5.80
C LYS A 235 -23.76 5.66 -5.02
N GLN A 236 -24.20 4.42 -5.21
CA GLN A 236 -25.33 3.81 -4.50
C GLN A 236 -24.87 2.96 -3.32
N ASN A 237 -23.56 2.77 -3.13
CA ASN A 237 -22.95 1.90 -2.12
C ASN A 237 -23.42 0.43 -2.20
N LYS A 238 -23.86 -0.05 -3.37
CA LYS A 238 -24.17 -1.48 -3.56
C LYS A 238 -22.90 -2.29 -3.62
N SER A 239 -22.90 -3.50 -3.07
CA SER A 239 -21.71 -4.35 -3.07
C SER A 239 -22.01 -5.83 -3.06
N TYR A 240 -21.03 -6.61 -3.49
CA TYR A 240 -21.01 -8.06 -3.39
C TYR A 240 -19.55 -8.54 -3.22
N VAL A 241 -19.40 -9.84 -2.94
CA VAL A 241 -18.08 -10.49 -2.86
C VAL A 241 -18.01 -11.59 -3.92
N GLU A 242 -16.89 -11.67 -4.62
CA GLU A 242 -16.49 -12.85 -5.39
C GLU A 242 -15.42 -13.63 -4.61
N PRO A 243 -15.79 -14.68 -3.85
CA PRO A 243 -14.84 -15.45 -3.06
C PRO A 243 -13.97 -16.34 -3.94
N PHE A 244 -12.72 -16.55 -3.52
CA PHE A 244 -11.76 -17.38 -4.26
C PHE A 244 -10.81 -18.14 -3.33
N ASP A 245 -10.30 -19.27 -3.82
CA ASP A 245 -9.25 -20.04 -3.14
C ASP A 245 -7.87 -19.46 -3.52
N ARG A 246 -7.14 -18.96 -2.53
CA ARG A 246 -5.82 -18.34 -2.76
C ARG A 246 -4.78 -19.29 -3.33
N THR A 247 -4.91 -20.61 -3.14
CA THR A 247 -4.06 -21.61 -3.79
C THR A 247 -4.33 -21.60 -5.27
N ASP A 248 -5.58 -21.76 -5.68
CA ASP A 248 -5.96 -21.87 -7.09
C ASP A 248 -5.68 -20.56 -7.87
N PHE A 249 -5.70 -19.44 -7.15
CA PHE A 249 -5.42 -18.10 -7.67
C PHE A 249 -3.97 -17.64 -7.45
N ARG A 250 -3.10 -18.52 -6.93
CA ARG A 250 -1.66 -18.27 -6.72
C ARG A 250 -1.39 -16.99 -5.92
N LEU A 251 -2.25 -16.66 -4.96
CA LEU A 251 -2.15 -15.46 -4.14
C LEU A 251 -1.50 -15.80 -2.80
N ALA A 252 -0.27 -15.33 -2.60
CA ALA A 252 0.50 -15.56 -1.38
C ALA A 252 0.10 -14.62 -0.23
N SER A 253 -0.36 -13.42 -0.54
CA SER A 253 -0.80 -12.42 0.42
C SER A 253 -1.75 -11.44 -0.25
N VAL A 254 -2.60 -10.76 0.53
CA VAL A 254 -3.44 -9.68 0.00
C VAL A 254 -2.62 -8.53 -0.59
N TRP A 255 -1.37 -8.39 -0.16
CA TRP A 255 -0.43 -7.39 -0.66
C TRP A 255 0.13 -7.73 -2.05
N ASP A 256 -0.01 -8.99 -2.50
CA ASP A 256 0.43 -9.43 -3.83
C ASP A 256 -0.66 -9.23 -4.89
N ALA A 257 -1.86 -8.80 -4.49
CA ALA A 257 -2.94 -8.55 -5.43
C ALA A 257 -2.67 -7.27 -6.23
N THR A 258 -2.48 -7.42 -7.54
CA THR A 258 -2.28 -6.31 -8.48
C THR A 258 -3.39 -6.28 -9.53
N PRO A 259 -3.55 -5.19 -10.30
CA PRO A 259 -4.48 -5.17 -11.43
C PRO A 259 -4.22 -6.31 -12.43
N GLU A 260 -2.96 -6.67 -12.69
CA GLU A 260 -2.57 -7.77 -13.57
C GLU A 260 -2.99 -9.12 -13.01
N TRP A 261 -2.86 -9.33 -11.70
CA TRP A 261 -3.35 -10.53 -11.04
C TRP A 261 -4.88 -10.64 -11.18
N ILE A 262 -5.62 -9.56 -10.93
CA ILE A 262 -7.08 -9.57 -11.10
C ILE A 262 -7.45 -9.88 -12.56
N ASN A 263 -6.81 -9.22 -13.53
CA ASN A 263 -7.06 -9.46 -14.96
C ASN A 263 -6.72 -10.88 -15.42
N THR A 264 -5.73 -11.51 -14.76
CA THR A 264 -5.35 -12.89 -15.02
C THR A 264 -6.47 -13.84 -14.63
N TYR A 265 -7.04 -13.69 -13.43
CA TYR A 265 -7.96 -14.67 -12.85
C TYR A 265 -9.45 -14.30 -12.88
N PHE A 266 -9.78 -13.05 -13.16
CA PHE A 266 -11.13 -12.54 -13.17
C PHE A 266 -11.43 -11.80 -14.49
N LYS A 267 -12.72 -11.68 -14.80
CA LYS A 267 -13.22 -10.95 -15.97
C LYS A 267 -14.53 -10.26 -15.64
N TRP A 268 -14.74 -9.09 -16.22
CA TRP A 268 -16.03 -8.43 -16.19
C TRP A 268 -16.98 -9.08 -17.21
N GLY A 269 -18.18 -9.45 -16.77
CA GLY A 269 -19.33 -9.62 -17.63
C GLY A 269 -20.13 -8.33 -17.65
N VAL A 270 -20.33 -7.76 -18.83
CA VAL A 270 -21.03 -6.50 -19.01
C VAL A 270 -22.31 -6.76 -19.79
N THR A 271 -23.43 -6.33 -19.22
CA THR A 271 -24.75 -6.28 -19.86
C THR A 271 -25.22 -4.82 -19.90
N PRO A 272 -26.29 -4.48 -20.65
CA PRO A 272 -26.84 -3.12 -20.64
C PRO A 272 -27.30 -2.62 -19.27
N HIS A 273 -27.50 -3.52 -18.29
CA HIS A 273 -28.06 -3.20 -16.98
C HIS A 273 -27.12 -3.47 -15.81
N GLU A 274 -26.05 -4.23 -16.02
CA GLU A 274 -25.21 -4.72 -14.94
C GLU A 274 -23.79 -5.02 -15.40
N GLU A 275 -22.83 -4.74 -14.51
CA GLU A 275 -21.44 -5.21 -14.63
C GLU A 275 -21.16 -6.12 -13.43
N ILE A 276 -20.73 -7.35 -13.68
CA ILE A 276 -20.38 -8.30 -12.62
C ILE A 276 -18.97 -8.84 -12.89
N LEU A 277 -18.16 -8.92 -11.83
CA LEU A 277 -16.85 -9.54 -11.87
C LEU A 277 -16.98 -11.05 -11.62
N PHE A 278 -16.49 -11.85 -12.55
CA PHE A 278 -16.51 -13.30 -12.48
C PHE A 278 -15.11 -13.88 -12.43
N LYS A 279 -14.95 -15.00 -11.73
CA LYS A 279 -13.77 -15.87 -11.89
C LYS A 279 -13.69 -16.37 -13.33
N ARG A 280 -12.48 -16.39 -13.88
CA ARG A 280 -12.19 -17.07 -15.13
C ARG A 280 -12.12 -18.57 -14.90
N THR A 281 -12.63 -19.32 -15.85
CA THR A 281 -12.44 -20.77 -15.93
C THR A 281 -11.18 -21.05 -16.73
N PHE A 282 -10.38 -22.01 -16.25
CA PHE A 282 -9.15 -22.43 -16.91
C PHE A 282 -9.16 -23.93 -17.12
N ASP A 283 -8.84 -24.38 -18.32
CA ASP A 283 -8.54 -25.81 -18.57
C ASP A 283 -7.24 -26.22 -17.86
N LYS A 284 -6.29 -25.27 -17.76
CA LYS A 284 -5.06 -25.39 -16.99
C LYS A 284 -4.79 -24.08 -16.27
N LEU A 285 -4.63 -24.15 -14.94
CA LEU A 285 -4.33 -22.97 -14.13
C LEU A 285 -3.02 -22.29 -14.56
N PRO A 286 -2.95 -20.95 -14.44
CA PRO A 286 -1.70 -20.22 -14.63
C PRO A 286 -0.56 -20.82 -13.79
N PRO A 287 0.68 -20.74 -14.31
CA PRO A 287 1.83 -21.33 -13.66
C PRO A 287 2.08 -20.70 -12.28
N TRP A 288 2.63 -21.51 -11.37
CA TRP A 288 3.20 -20.94 -10.14
C TRP A 288 4.38 -20.03 -10.48
N HIS A 289 4.65 -19.08 -9.59
CA HIS A 289 5.85 -18.24 -9.61
C HIS A 289 6.37 -18.12 -8.17
N GLY A 290 7.62 -17.69 -8.02
CA GLY A 290 8.16 -17.22 -6.75
C GLY A 290 8.17 -15.70 -6.66
N TRP A 291 8.32 -15.22 -5.42
CA TRP A 291 8.18 -13.83 -5.03
C TRP A 291 9.53 -13.23 -4.69
N PHE A 292 9.72 -11.94 -5.01
CA PHE A 292 10.89 -11.20 -4.60
C PHE A 292 10.63 -10.50 -3.27
N VAL A 293 11.48 -10.74 -2.29
CA VAL A 293 11.49 -10.00 -1.04
C VAL A 293 12.31 -8.73 -1.25
N ARG A 294 11.74 -7.60 -0.87
CA ARG A 294 12.35 -6.28 -0.99
C ARG A 294 12.63 -5.68 0.37
N ASP A 295 13.74 -4.98 0.48
CA ASP A 295 14.00 -4.13 1.63
C ASP A 295 12.99 -2.98 1.65
N VAL A 296 12.39 -2.73 2.81
CA VAL A 296 11.32 -1.74 2.96
C VAL A 296 11.82 -0.29 2.82
N PHE A 297 13.12 -0.04 2.98
CA PHE A 297 13.70 1.29 2.91
C PHE A 297 14.37 1.56 1.55
N SER A 298 15.17 0.61 1.03
CA SER A 298 15.86 0.77 -0.24
C SER A 298 15.05 0.30 -1.45
N ASN A 299 13.98 -0.47 -1.24
CA ASN A 299 13.19 -1.15 -2.28
C ASN A 299 14.01 -2.14 -3.13
N GLU A 300 15.24 -2.46 -2.71
CA GLU A 300 16.11 -3.40 -3.38
C GLU A 300 15.67 -4.84 -3.09
N ILE A 301 15.83 -5.73 -4.08
CA ILE A 301 15.53 -7.15 -3.91
C ILE A 301 16.65 -7.78 -3.07
N ASN A 302 16.31 -8.27 -1.89
CA ASN A 302 17.26 -8.90 -0.97
C ASN A 302 16.94 -10.39 -0.72
N GLY A 303 15.82 -10.90 -1.25
CA GLY A 303 15.44 -12.30 -1.12
C GLY A 303 14.54 -12.79 -2.24
N TYR A 304 14.38 -14.10 -2.29
CA TYR A 304 13.44 -14.79 -3.17
C TYR A 304 12.70 -15.88 -2.39
N GLU A 305 11.39 -15.98 -2.57
CA GLU A 305 10.54 -16.87 -1.79
C GLU A 305 9.68 -17.77 -2.70
N LEU A 306 9.49 -19.02 -2.28
CA LEU A 306 8.54 -19.97 -2.88
C LEU A 306 7.56 -20.42 -1.82
N LYS A 307 6.25 -20.20 -2.04
CA LYS A 307 5.18 -20.69 -1.17
C LYS A 307 3.84 -20.83 -1.92
N PRO A 308 2.97 -21.76 -1.51
CA PRO A 308 3.19 -22.79 -0.52
C PRO A 308 3.89 -23.99 -1.19
N VAL A 309 4.92 -24.55 -0.57
CA VAL A 309 5.70 -25.64 -1.13
C VAL A 309 5.84 -26.80 -0.15
N LYS A 310 5.92 -28.01 -0.69
CA LYS A 310 6.25 -29.23 0.06
C LYS A 310 7.74 -29.25 0.38
N LYS A 311 8.13 -30.02 1.39
CA LYS A 311 9.55 -30.31 1.71
C LYS A 311 10.35 -30.81 0.48
N SER A 312 9.70 -31.48 -0.47
CA SER A 312 10.34 -31.96 -1.71
C SER A 312 10.83 -30.84 -2.63
N MET A 313 10.29 -29.62 -2.54
CA MET A 313 10.78 -28.48 -3.31
C MET A 313 12.24 -28.14 -2.98
N MET A 314 12.72 -28.44 -1.76
CA MET A 314 14.12 -28.22 -1.39
C MET A 314 15.08 -28.99 -2.30
N ALA A 315 14.76 -30.27 -2.58
CA ALA A 315 15.58 -31.11 -3.44
C ALA A 315 15.49 -30.67 -4.91
N ALA A 316 14.29 -30.29 -5.37
CA ALA A 316 14.08 -29.77 -6.71
C ALA A 316 14.85 -28.46 -6.96
N PHE A 317 14.78 -27.52 -6.01
CA PHE A 317 15.50 -26.26 -6.07
C PHE A 317 17.02 -26.45 -5.98
N LEU A 318 17.49 -27.34 -5.10
CA LEU A 318 18.91 -27.71 -5.06
C LEU A 318 19.38 -28.30 -6.40
N GLY A 319 18.59 -29.20 -7.00
CA GLY A 319 18.88 -29.78 -8.31
C GLY A 319 18.99 -28.72 -9.40
N PHE A 320 18.08 -27.74 -9.40
CA PHE A 320 18.18 -26.58 -10.29
C PHE A 320 19.49 -25.81 -10.08
N LEU A 321 19.89 -25.54 -8.84
CA LEU A 321 21.14 -24.83 -8.55
C LEU A 321 22.38 -25.62 -9.02
N VAL A 322 22.45 -26.92 -8.74
CA VAL A 322 23.55 -27.81 -9.18
C VAL A 322 23.69 -27.83 -10.70
N GLN A 323 22.58 -27.76 -11.43
CA GLN A 323 22.59 -27.76 -12.90
C GLN A 323 23.04 -26.43 -13.52
N ASN A 324 22.80 -25.32 -12.82
CA ASN A 324 22.99 -23.98 -13.39
C ASN A 324 24.23 -23.24 -12.86
N TYR A 325 24.86 -23.76 -11.80
CA TYR A 325 25.96 -23.09 -11.13
C TYR A 325 27.08 -24.08 -10.74
N PRO A 326 28.36 -23.67 -10.81
CA PRO A 326 29.50 -24.51 -10.42
C PRO A 326 29.63 -24.56 -8.89
N ILE A 327 28.78 -25.38 -8.24
CA ILE A 327 28.77 -25.52 -6.79
C ILE A 327 30.03 -26.28 -6.32
N THR A 328 30.76 -25.71 -5.38
CA THR A 328 31.99 -26.30 -4.81
C THR A 328 31.79 -26.87 -3.40
N GLU A 329 30.75 -26.46 -2.69
CA GLU A 329 30.44 -26.92 -1.33
C GLU A 329 28.93 -26.91 -1.10
N ILE A 330 28.41 -27.94 -0.42
CA ILE A 330 27.02 -28.01 0.05
C ILE A 330 27.05 -28.41 1.54
N LYS A 331 26.41 -27.58 2.37
CA LYS A 331 26.17 -27.83 3.79
C LYS A 331 24.67 -27.88 4.04
N ARG A 332 24.22 -28.89 4.77
CA ARG A 332 22.83 -29.05 5.20
C ARG A 332 22.78 -29.10 6.71
N GLU A 333 21.89 -28.30 7.28
CA GLU A 333 21.61 -28.21 8.70
C GLU A 333 20.09 -28.37 8.88
N GLU A 334 19.68 -29.16 9.86
CA GLU A 334 18.26 -29.36 10.18
C GLU A 334 18.07 -28.97 11.64
N ASN A 335 17.24 -27.96 11.86
CA ASN A 335 16.82 -27.53 13.18
C ASN A 335 15.44 -28.12 13.45
N THR A 336 15.41 -29.16 14.29
CA THR A 336 14.19 -29.89 14.63
C THR A 336 13.24 -29.07 15.49
N ASP A 337 13.77 -28.22 16.36
CA ASP A 337 13.00 -27.44 17.33
C ASP A 337 12.11 -26.40 16.63
N PHE A 338 12.57 -25.85 15.50
CA PHE A 338 11.83 -24.88 14.68
C PHE A 338 11.38 -25.46 13.34
N GLY A 339 11.43 -26.78 13.17
CA GLY A 339 11.02 -27.46 11.94
C GLY A 339 11.62 -26.86 10.67
N THR A 340 12.89 -26.46 10.71
CA THR A 340 13.56 -25.72 9.64
C THR A 340 14.72 -26.51 9.06
N ILE A 341 14.78 -26.60 7.74
CA ILE A 341 15.92 -27.19 7.02
C ILE A 341 16.64 -26.07 6.31
N HIS A 342 17.92 -25.91 6.60
CA HIS A 342 18.79 -24.91 5.99
C HIS A 342 19.81 -25.60 5.07
N ILE A 343 19.94 -25.11 3.85
CA ILE A 343 20.97 -25.51 2.90
C ILE A 343 21.79 -24.28 2.56
N SER A 344 23.10 -24.43 2.65
CA SER A 344 24.08 -23.44 2.27
C SER A 344 25.01 -24.03 1.22
N LEU A 345 25.29 -23.28 0.17
CA LEU A 345 26.18 -23.71 -0.90
C LEU A 345 27.12 -22.59 -1.33
N LYS A 346 28.29 -23.00 -1.83
CA LYS A 346 29.35 -22.10 -2.28
C LYS A 346 29.50 -22.17 -3.79
N VAL A 347 29.41 -21.02 -4.44
CA VAL A 347 29.59 -20.86 -5.89
C VAL A 347 30.60 -19.73 -6.10
N ASP A 348 31.73 -20.00 -6.74
CA ASP A 348 32.80 -19.02 -7.01
C ASP A 348 33.20 -18.16 -5.78
N GLY A 349 33.26 -18.78 -4.60
CA GLY A 349 33.58 -18.09 -3.35
C GLY A 349 32.41 -17.41 -2.64
N GLN A 350 31.27 -17.25 -3.31
CA GLN A 350 30.05 -16.65 -2.79
C GLN A 350 29.13 -17.69 -2.16
N ARG A 351 28.45 -17.31 -1.07
CA ARG A 351 27.47 -18.16 -0.38
C ARG A 351 26.06 -17.89 -0.92
N ILE A 352 25.34 -18.95 -1.27
CA ILE A 352 23.90 -18.96 -1.46
C ILE A 352 23.32 -19.81 -0.34
N SER A 353 22.25 -19.35 0.30
CA SER A 353 21.57 -20.11 1.33
C SER A 353 20.07 -20.10 1.10
N PHE A 354 19.42 -21.22 1.35
CA PHE A 354 17.97 -21.28 1.34
C PHE A 354 17.47 -22.21 2.44
N SER A 355 16.29 -21.90 2.95
CA SER A 355 15.70 -22.65 4.06
C SER A 355 14.23 -22.94 3.81
N HIS A 356 13.80 -24.14 4.21
CA HIS A 356 12.39 -24.51 4.25
C HIS A 356 11.90 -24.46 5.69
N ARG A 357 10.84 -23.68 5.93
CA ARG A 357 10.12 -23.64 7.21
C ARG A 357 8.83 -24.45 7.07
N MET A 358 8.71 -25.53 7.85
CA MET A 358 7.59 -26.47 7.72
C MET A 358 6.23 -25.83 8.05
N GLU A 359 6.16 -24.99 9.08
CA GLU A 359 4.92 -24.33 9.49
C GLU A 359 4.38 -23.36 8.43
N SER A 360 5.26 -22.59 7.78
CA SER A 360 4.85 -21.61 6.77
C SER A 360 4.84 -22.17 5.34
N LYS A 361 5.19 -23.45 5.16
CA LYS A 361 5.34 -24.13 3.86
C LYS A 361 6.10 -23.28 2.85
N ALA A 362 7.20 -22.65 3.27
CA ALA A 362 7.91 -21.65 2.47
C ALA A 362 9.39 -21.98 2.35
N ILE A 363 9.95 -21.77 1.15
CA ILE A 363 11.39 -21.70 0.94
C ILE A 363 11.80 -20.24 0.80
N ASN A 364 12.71 -19.79 1.66
CA ASN A 364 13.34 -18.48 1.60
C ASN A 364 14.76 -18.62 1.09
N VAL A 365 15.13 -17.84 0.08
CA VAL A 365 16.43 -17.84 -0.57
C VAL A 365 17.11 -16.50 -0.34
N GLY A 366 18.34 -16.56 0.17
CA GLY A 366 19.24 -15.43 0.34
C GLY A 366 20.55 -15.70 -0.37
N VAL A 367 21.19 -14.63 -0.84
CA VAL A 367 22.49 -14.69 -1.51
C VAL A 367 23.42 -13.70 -0.81
N GLY A 368 24.59 -14.16 -0.37
CA GLY A 368 25.61 -13.30 0.21
C GLY A 368 26.22 -12.37 -0.84
N THR A 369 27.06 -11.41 -0.41
CA THR A 369 27.70 -10.46 -1.31
C THR A 369 28.57 -11.16 -2.37
N GLY A 370 28.39 -10.84 -3.65
CA GLY A 370 29.16 -11.42 -4.75
C GLY A 370 28.53 -11.22 -6.12
N LYS A 371 28.92 -12.06 -7.09
CA LYS A 371 28.51 -11.95 -8.50
C LYS A 371 27.08 -12.42 -8.77
N ILE A 372 26.62 -13.43 -8.05
CA ILE A 372 25.28 -13.98 -8.17
C ILE A 372 24.33 -13.04 -7.44
N ASN A 373 23.31 -12.57 -8.14
CA ASN A 373 22.25 -11.76 -7.57
C ASN A 373 21.01 -12.65 -7.33
N VAL A 374 20.41 -12.55 -6.14
CA VAL A 374 19.17 -13.28 -5.81
C VAL A 374 18.02 -12.98 -6.79
N ALA A 375 17.96 -11.76 -7.32
CA ALA A 375 17.00 -11.36 -8.34
C ALA A 375 17.21 -12.13 -9.66
N GLU A 376 18.46 -12.28 -10.10
CA GLU A 376 18.78 -13.03 -11.32
C GLU A 376 18.46 -14.52 -11.14
N LEU A 377 18.85 -15.09 -10.01
CA LEU A 377 18.57 -16.48 -9.64
C LEU A 377 17.05 -16.73 -9.63
N GLY A 378 16.29 -15.89 -8.93
CA GLY A 378 14.83 -15.99 -8.86
C GLY A 378 14.17 -15.86 -10.22
N ARG A 379 14.63 -14.96 -11.10
CA ARG A 379 14.14 -14.85 -12.48
C ARG A 379 14.39 -16.13 -13.29
N LYS A 380 15.60 -16.71 -13.19
CA LYS A 380 15.93 -17.96 -13.89
C LYS A 380 15.04 -19.12 -13.41
N PHE A 381 14.78 -19.21 -12.10
CA PHE A 381 13.87 -20.24 -11.58
C PHE A 381 12.42 -20.00 -12.01
N ASN A 382 11.95 -18.74 -12.00
CA ASN A 382 10.62 -18.36 -12.50
C ASN A 382 10.41 -18.71 -13.98
N ILE A 383 11.46 -18.67 -14.81
CA ILE A 383 11.38 -19.14 -16.20
C ILE A 383 11.09 -20.64 -16.27
N GLU A 384 11.67 -21.45 -15.40
CA GLU A 384 11.39 -22.89 -15.35
C GLU A 384 9.99 -23.18 -14.80
N LEU A 385 9.55 -22.43 -13.79
CA LEU A 385 8.18 -22.51 -13.27
C LEU A 385 7.14 -22.12 -14.34
N ALA A 386 7.41 -21.08 -15.14
CA ALA A 386 6.53 -20.68 -16.24
C ALA A 386 6.36 -21.78 -17.30
N LYS A 387 7.33 -22.69 -17.44
CA LYS A 387 7.25 -23.87 -18.31
C LYS A 387 6.43 -25.03 -17.71
N GLY A 388 5.91 -24.87 -16.49
CA GLY A 388 5.14 -25.90 -15.79
C GLY A 388 5.99 -26.88 -14.99
N LYS A 389 7.30 -26.63 -14.81
CA LYS A 389 8.16 -27.51 -14.02
C LYS A 389 7.93 -27.32 -12.52
N TYR A 390 8.18 -28.38 -11.76
CA TYR A 390 8.18 -28.39 -10.29
C TYR A 390 6.82 -28.17 -9.63
N PHE A 391 5.70 -28.23 -10.36
CA PHE A 391 4.36 -27.98 -9.82
C PHE A 391 3.92 -29.05 -8.82
N GLU A 392 4.40 -30.27 -8.99
CA GLU A 392 4.21 -31.39 -8.09
C GLU A 392 4.77 -31.12 -6.68
N HIS A 393 5.71 -30.18 -6.57
CA HIS A 393 6.34 -29.76 -5.32
C HIS A 393 5.64 -28.58 -4.64
N TYR A 394 4.64 -27.95 -5.28
CA TYR A 394 3.77 -26.98 -4.61
C TYR A 394 2.72 -27.69 -3.76
N ASP A 395 2.31 -27.01 -2.68
CA ASP A 395 1.26 -27.47 -1.77
C ASP A 395 0.01 -26.58 -1.89
N ARG A 396 -0.95 -26.74 -0.97
CA ARG A 396 -2.05 -25.79 -0.76
C ARG A 396 -1.73 -24.84 0.39
N PHE A 397 -2.21 -23.60 0.26
CA PHE A 397 -2.36 -22.72 1.41
C PHE A 397 -3.45 -23.26 2.33
N ASP A 398 -3.26 -23.08 3.63
CA ASP A 398 -4.18 -23.56 4.67
C ASP A 398 -5.44 -22.67 4.80
#